data_AF-A0AAD9ZDZ9-F1
#
_entry.id   AF-A0AAD9ZDZ9-F1
#
_cell.length_a   1.000
_cell.length_b   1.000
_cell.length_c   1.000
_cell.angle_alpha   90.00
_cell.angle_beta   90.00
_cell.angle_gamma   90.00
#
_symmetry.space_group_name_H-M   'P 1'
#
loop_
_entity.id
_entity.type
_entity.pdbx_description
1 polymer ?
#
loop_
_entity_poly.entity_id
_entity_poly.type
_entity_poly.pdbx_seq_one_letter_code
_entity_poly.pdbx_strand_id
1 'polypeptide(L)'
;MRLCERYNQIPPTLEEFVLRSDDHLYHQQKGLACLIDCAEVRLINQTSSLSTLHSALAQQNLANEERFRPNWDQYFMQLASLAAQRSNCMKRRVGCVLVRERRVISTGYNGTPRNLRNCNEGGCKYYAISSSRSAVF
;
A
#
# COMPACT_ATOMS: atom_id res chain seq x y z
N MET A 1 34.03 5.76 -7.22
CA MET A 1 35.30 5.86 -7.95
C MET A 1 35.21 5.42 -9.42
N ARG A 2 34.79 4.18 -9.74
CA ARG A 2 34.77 3.66 -11.14
C ARG A 2 33.92 4.45 -12.16
N LEU A 3 32.87 5.14 -11.72
CA LEU A 3 32.04 5.96 -12.62
C LEU A 3 32.71 7.29 -12.99
N CYS A 4 33.39 7.94 -12.05
CA CYS A 4 34.10 9.20 -12.28
C CYS A 4 35.27 9.00 -13.26
N GLU A 5 36.01 7.90 -13.12
CA GLU A 5 37.07 7.48 -14.07
C GLU A 5 36.52 7.26 -15.49
N ARG A 6 35.33 6.68 -15.60
CA ARG A 6 34.68 6.43 -16.90
C ARG A 6 34.27 7.72 -17.62
N TYR A 7 33.96 8.78 -16.89
CA TYR A 7 33.53 10.07 -17.42
C TYR A 7 34.60 11.16 -17.33
N ASN A 8 35.85 10.78 -17.01
CA ASN A 8 36.98 11.68 -16.84
C ASN A 8 36.70 12.85 -15.87
N GLN A 9 35.95 12.56 -14.80
CA GLN A 9 35.60 13.52 -13.75
C GLN A 9 36.46 13.28 -12.52
N ILE A 10 36.85 14.36 -11.86
CA ILE A 10 37.51 14.31 -10.55
C ILE A 10 36.47 13.79 -9.54
N PRO A 11 36.74 12.70 -8.80
CA PRO A 11 35.82 12.22 -7.79
C PRO A 11 35.69 13.28 -6.67
N PRO A 12 34.46 13.71 -6.32
CA PRO A 12 34.26 14.68 -5.26
C PRO A 12 34.70 14.10 -3.90
N THR A 13 34.97 14.98 -2.93
CA THR A 13 35.18 14.55 -1.54
C THR A 13 33.90 13.93 -0.98
N LEU A 14 34.01 13.17 0.12
CA LEU A 14 32.84 12.61 0.78
C LEU A 14 31.85 13.71 1.20
N GLU A 15 32.37 14.81 1.75
CA GLU A 15 31.57 15.96 2.18
C GLU A 15 30.83 16.60 1.00
N GLU A 16 31.52 16.83 -0.11
CA GLU A 16 30.91 17.41 -1.31
C GLU A 16 29.87 16.46 -1.94
N PHE A 17 30.12 15.15 -1.89
CA PHE A 17 29.14 14.16 -2.31
C PHE A 17 27.87 14.19 -1.44
N VAL A 18 28.02 14.25 -0.11
CA VAL A 18 26.89 14.31 0.83
C VAL A 18 26.08 15.58 0.61
N LEU A 19 26.73 16.74 0.49
CA LEU A 19 26.06 18.01 0.21
C LEU A 19 25.29 17.99 -1.12
N ARG A 20 25.88 17.41 -2.17
CA ARG A 20 25.19 17.22 -3.46
C ARG A 20 24.00 16.26 -3.36
N SER A 21 24.12 15.20 -2.56
CA SER A 21 23.04 14.25 -2.31
C SER A 21 21.89 14.91 -1.56
N ASP A 22 22.19 15.69 -0.53
CA ASP A 22 21.20 16.39 0.29
C ASP A 22 20.47 17.46 -0.52
N ASP A 23 21.18 18.23 -1.34
CA ASP A 23 20.56 19.18 -2.27
C ASP A 23 19.61 18.44 -3.25
N HIS A 24 20.07 17.33 -3.83
CA HIS A 24 19.26 16.53 -4.75
C HIS A 24 17.99 15.95 -4.10
N LEU A 25 18.04 15.58 -2.81
CA LEU A 25 16.92 15.00 -2.09
C LEU A 25 15.99 16.08 -1.50
N TYR A 26 16.54 17.13 -0.90
CA TYR A 26 15.80 18.02 0.01
C TYR A 26 15.67 19.47 -0.47
N HIS A 27 16.19 19.83 -1.64
CA HIS A 27 16.04 21.19 -2.17
C HIS A 27 14.56 21.60 -2.30
N GLN A 28 14.22 22.79 -1.80
CA GLN A 28 12.84 23.30 -1.71
C GLN A 28 12.03 23.28 -3.03
N GLN A 29 12.67 23.37 -4.20
CA GLN A 29 11.98 23.42 -5.51
C GLN A 29 12.25 22.20 -6.39
N LYS A 30 13.39 21.52 -6.22
CA LYS A 30 13.84 20.42 -7.10
C LYS A 30 14.14 19.12 -6.36
N GLY A 31 13.98 19.10 -5.05
CA GLY A 31 14.27 17.95 -4.20
C GLY A 31 13.37 16.77 -4.55
N LEU A 32 13.96 15.58 -4.61
CA LEU A 32 13.23 14.35 -4.91
C LEU A 32 12.49 13.75 -3.71
N ALA A 33 12.69 14.23 -2.48
CA ALA A 33 12.11 13.63 -1.27
C ALA A 33 10.58 13.49 -1.36
N CYS A 34 9.88 14.52 -1.83
CA CYS A 34 8.42 14.47 -2.01
C CYS A 34 8.00 13.42 -3.03
N LEU A 35 8.74 13.28 -4.14
CA LEU A 35 8.47 12.27 -5.16
C LEU A 35 8.72 10.85 -4.65
N ILE A 36 9.78 10.66 -3.85
CA ILE A 36 10.08 9.40 -3.17
C ILE A 36 8.99 9.08 -2.15
N ASP A 37 8.45 10.10 -1.48
CA ASP A 37 7.34 9.96 -0.54
C ASP A 37 6.03 9.54 -1.17
N CYS A 38 5.76 10.03 -2.38
CA CYS A 38 4.61 9.60 -3.15
C CYS A 38 4.84 8.29 -3.94
N ALA A 39 6.06 7.73 -3.93
CA ALA A 39 6.35 6.53 -4.71
C ALA A 39 5.61 5.31 -4.14
N GLU A 40 4.78 4.69 -4.98
CA GLU A 40 4.03 3.47 -4.64
C GLU A 40 4.96 2.28 -4.38
N VAL A 41 6.10 2.24 -5.06
CA VAL A 41 7.10 1.17 -4.94
C VAL A 41 8.47 1.78 -4.69
N ARG A 42 9.11 1.39 -3.58
CA ARG A 42 10.49 1.76 -3.24
C ARG A 42 11.38 0.53 -3.31
N LEU A 43 12.39 0.57 -4.18
CA LEU A 43 13.37 -0.51 -4.33
C LEU A 43 14.70 -0.08 -3.74
N ILE A 44 15.12 -0.74 -2.68
CA ILE A 44 16.41 -0.50 -2.04
C ILE A 44 17.39 -1.55 -2.55
N ASN A 45 18.41 -1.12 -3.31
CA ASN A 45 19.46 -2.02 -3.76
C ASN A 45 20.38 -2.38 -2.58
N GLN A 46 20.26 -3.60 -2.07
CA GLN A 46 21.14 -4.15 -1.02
C GLN A 46 22.26 -5.02 -1.58
N THR A 47 22.39 -5.12 -2.91
CA THR A 47 23.35 -6.00 -3.57
C THR A 47 24.67 -5.27 -3.84
N SER A 48 25.77 -6.01 -3.75
CA SER A 48 27.13 -5.50 -4.01
C SER A 48 27.55 -5.57 -5.47
N SER A 49 26.73 -6.17 -6.35
CA SER A 49 27.04 -6.34 -7.77
C SER A 49 25.86 -5.97 -8.66
N LEU A 50 26.16 -5.34 -9.80
CA LEU A 50 25.17 -4.91 -10.78
C LEU A 50 24.41 -6.11 -11.38
N SER A 51 25.09 -7.23 -11.62
CA SER A 51 24.47 -8.46 -12.14
C SER A 51 23.45 -9.04 -11.16
N THR A 52 23.74 -9.02 -9.85
CA THR A 52 22.81 -9.48 -8.82
C THR A 52 21.61 -8.55 -8.72
N LEU A 53 21.82 -7.24 -8.79
CA LEU A 53 20.72 -6.27 -8.86
C LEU A 53 19.81 -6.54 -10.06
N HIS A 54 20.35 -6.70 -11.26
CA HIS A 54 19.55 -6.96 -12.46
C HIS A 54 18.77 -8.28 -12.34
N SER A 55 19.39 -9.32 -11.80
CA SER A 55 18.71 -10.61 -11.55
C SER A 55 17.57 -10.46 -10.54
N ALA A 56 17.80 -9.72 -9.46
CA ALA A 56 16.78 -9.44 -8.44
C ALA A 56 15.63 -8.60 -9.02
N LEU A 57 15.93 -7.55 -9.79
CA LEU A 57 14.92 -6.73 -10.46
C LEU A 57 14.11 -7.55 -11.48
N ALA A 58 14.75 -8.46 -12.20
CA ALA A 58 14.07 -9.34 -13.16
C ALA A 58 13.13 -10.35 -12.45
N GLN A 59 13.46 -10.78 -11.23
CA GLN A 59 12.58 -11.63 -10.42
C GLN A 59 11.38 -10.86 -9.85
N GLN A 60 11.50 -9.54 -9.68
CA GLN A 60 10.40 -8.71 -9.23
C GLN A 60 9.47 -8.41 -10.40
N ASN A 61 8.19 -8.78 -10.28
CA ASN A 61 7.17 -8.50 -11.31
C ASN A 61 6.75 -7.01 -11.26
N LEU A 62 7.69 -6.10 -11.54
CA LEU A 62 7.51 -4.66 -11.42
C LEU A 62 6.50 -4.10 -12.43
N ALA A 63 6.45 -4.71 -13.62
CA ALA A 63 5.53 -4.36 -14.69
C ALA A 63 4.16 -5.04 -14.59
N ASN A 64 3.81 -5.62 -13.43
CA ASN A 64 2.50 -6.26 -13.27
C ASN A 64 1.38 -5.22 -13.44
N GLU A 65 0.64 -5.31 -14.54
CA GLU A 65 -0.49 -4.44 -14.88
C GLU A 65 -1.60 -4.48 -13.81
N GLU A 66 -1.72 -5.58 -13.06
CA GLU A 66 -2.68 -5.72 -11.97
C GLU A 66 -2.49 -4.70 -10.84
N ARG A 67 -1.30 -4.08 -10.74
CA ARG A 67 -1.07 -2.98 -9.79
C ARG A 67 -1.82 -1.71 -10.19
N PHE A 68 -1.80 -1.38 -11.48
CA PHE A 68 -2.48 -0.18 -12.00
C PHE A 68 -3.95 -0.42 -12.30
N ARG A 69 -4.29 -1.66 -12.69
CA ARG A 69 -5.65 -2.07 -13.01
C ARG A 69 -5.93 -3.44 -12.40
N PRO A 70 -6.37 -3.50 -11.13
CA PRO A 70 -6.67 -4.76 -10.49
C PRO A 70 -7.71 -5.53 -11.30
N ASN A 71 -7.54 -6.86 -11.34
CA ASN A 71 -8.58 -7.74 -11.86
C ASN A 71 -9.86 -7.63 -11.00
N TRP A 72 -10.98 -8.15 -11.50
CA TRP A 72 -12.27 -8.02 -10.83
C TRP A 72 -12.25 -8.60 -9.40
N ASP A 73 -11.60 -9.74 -9.20
CA ASP A 73 -11.54 -10.39 -7.88
C ASP A 73 -10.76 -9.53 -6.89
N GLN A 74 -9.60 -9.02 -7.29
CA GLN A 74 -8.79 -8.12 -6.46
C GLN A 74 -9.55 -6.83 -6.16
N TYR A 75 -10.23 -6.25 -7.14
CA TYR A 75 -11.06 -5.06 -6.96
C TYR A 75 -12.17 -5.28 -5.92
N PHE A 76 -12.93 -6.39 -6.03
CA PHE A 76 -13.99 -6.70 -5.07
C PHE A 76 -13.45 -7.07 -3.69
N MET A 77 -12.30 -7.75 -3.61
CA MET A 77 -11.64 -8.06 -2.35
C MET A 77 -11.12 -6.81 -1.64
N GLN A 78 -10.58 -5.84 -2.39
CA GLN A 78 -10.20 -4.53 -1.85
C GLN A 78 -11.42 -3.79 -1.33
N LEU A 79 -12.54 -3.81 -2.06
CA LEU A 79 -13.79 -3.18 -1.61
C LEU A 79 -14.35 -3.85 -0.34
N ALA A 80 -14.30 -5.17 -0.24
CA ALA A 80 -14.68 -5.91 0.96
C ALA A 80 -13.78 -5.56 2.15
N SER A 81 -12.47 -5.44 1.90
CA SER A 81 -11.49 -5.03 2.92
C SER A 81 -11.73 -3.60 3.39
N LEU A 82 -12.05 -2.68 2.47
CA LEU A 82 -12.42 -1.30 2.77
C LEU A 82 -13.70 -1.22 3.60
N ALA A 83 -14.73 -2.00 3.25
CA ALA A 83 -15.95 -2.11 4.04
C ALA A 83 -15.67 -2.60 5.46
N ALA A 84 -14.80 -3.61 5.61
CA ALA A 84 -14.41 -4.16 6.91
C ALA A 84 -13.76 -3.12 7.85
N GLN A 85 -13.08 -2.09 7.30
CA GLN A 85 -12.48 -1.01 8.10
C GLN A 85 -13.50 -0.19 8.87
N ARG A 86 -14.77 -0.17 8.42
CA ARG A 86 -15.87 0.50 9.12
C ARG A 86 -16.49 -0.34 10.25
N SER A 87 -16.03 -1.58 10.45
CA SER A 87 -16.49 -2.42 11.55
C SER A 87 -16.05 -1.88 12.91
N ASN A 88 -17.02 -1.72 13.80
CA ASN A 88 -16.78 -1.38 15.21
C ASN A 88 -16.48 -2.61 16.09
N CYS A 89 -16.35 -3.81 15.50
CA CYS A 89 -16.00 -5.01 16.24
C CYS A 89 -14.50 -5.04 16.58
N MET A 90 -14.17 -5.28 17.85
CA MET A 90 -12.77 -5.39 18.29
C MET A 90 -12.17 -6.78 18.06
N LYS A 91 -12.99 -7.83 17.90
CA LYS A 91 -12.51 -9.22 17.78
C LYS A 91 -12.12 -9.59 16.34
N ARG A 92 -13.00 -9.31 15.38
CA ARG A 92 -12.78 -9.58 13.94
C ARG A 92 -13.48 -8.50 13.14
N ARG A 93 -12.75 -7.84 12.23
CA ARG A 93 -13.31 -6.90 11.26
C ARG A 93 -13.60 -7.66 9.97
N VAL A 94 -14.88 -7.79 9.62
CA VAL A 94 -15.35 -8.55 8.47
C VAL A 94 -16.14 -7.62 7.58
N GLY A 95 -15.85 -7.65 6.29
CA GLY A 95 -16.58 -6.95 5.25
C GLY A 95 -17.04 -7.92 4.18
N CYS A 96 -18.15 -7.59 3.52
CA CYS A 96 -18.69 -8.36 2.41
C CYS A 96 -19.16 -7.43 1.28
N VAL A 97 -19.12 -7.96 0.06
CA VAL A 97 -19.61 -7.28 -1.14
C VAL A 97 -20.44 -8.29 -1.92
N LEU A 98 -21.67 -7.93 -2.27
CA LEU A 98 -22.52 -8.71 -3.15
C LEU A 98 -22.38 -8.17 -4.57
N VAL A 99 -21.97 -9.03 -5.49
CA VAL A 99 -21.70 -8.67 -6.89
C VAL A 99 -22.59 -9.49 -7.82
N ARG A 100 -23.14 -8.84 -8.84
CA ARG A 100 -23.81 -9.49 -9.97
C ARG A 100 -23.33 -8.83 -11.25
N GLU A 101 -22.93 -9.62 -12.25
CA GLU A 101 -22.50 -9.11 -13.55
C GLU A 101 -21.41 -8.02 -13.45
N ARG A 102 -20.44 -8.21 -12.53
CA ARG A 102 -19.36 -7.26 -12.22
C ARG A 102 -19.83 -5.89 -11.70
N ARG A 103 -21.09 -5.79 -11.27
CA ARG A 103 -21.64 -4.61 -10.60
C ARG A 103 -21.89 -4.92 -9.13
N VAL A 104 -21.49 -3.99 -8.27
CA VAL A 104 -21.74 -4.09 -6.83
C VAL A 104 -23.22 -3.81 -6.60
N ILE A 105 -23.91 -4.77 -6.00
CA ILE A 105 -25.33 -4.66 -5.63
C ILE A 105 -25.44 -4.10 -4.21
N SER A 106 -24.63 -4.59 -3.29
CA SER A 106 -24.61 -4.14 -1.89
C SER A 106 -23.24 -4.39 -1.25
N THR A 107 -22.93 -3.62 -0.21
CA THR A 107 -21.75 -3.79 0.64
C THR A 107 -22.18 -3.86 2.10
N GLY A 108 -21.41 -4.58 2.91
CA GLY A 108 -21.72 -4.75 4.33
C GLY A 108 -20.48 -5.00 5.16
N TYR A 109 -20.62 -4.81 6.47
CA TYR A 109 -19.61 -5.15 7.46
C TYR A 109 -20.27 -5.57 8.76
N ASN A 110 -19.58 -6.35 9.58
CA ASN A 110 -20.10 -6.77 10.88
C ASN A 110 -20.08 -5.59 11.87
N GLY A 111 -21.17 -5.39 12.60
CA GLY A 111 -21.28 -4.31 13.57
C GLY A 111 -22.42 -4.51 14.55
N THR A 112 -22.45 -3.65 15.57
CA THR A 112 -23.56 -3.58 16.51
C THR A 112 -24.76 -2.90 15.82
N PRO A 113 -26.01 -3.36 16.03
CA PRO A 113 -27.20 -2.67 15.52
C PRO A 113 -27.28 -1.22 15.99
N ARG A 114 -28.10 -0.42 15.29
CA ARG A 114 -28.40 0.94 15.73
C ARG A 114 -28.98 0.92 17.15
N ASN A 115 -28.62 1.95 17.93
CA ASN A 115 -29.08 2.17 19.31
C ASN A 115 -28.53 1.20 20.37
N LEU A 116 -27.48 0.43 20.04
CA LEU A 116 -26.74 -0.39 21.01
C LEU A 116 -25.29 0.07 21.10
N ARG A 117 -24.66 -0.12 22.26
CA ARG A 117 -23.26 0.26 22.50
C ARG A 117 -22.33 -0.57 21.62
N ASN A 118 -21.41 0.12 20.96
CA ASN A 118 -20.41 -0.51 20.11
C ASN A 118 -19.40 -1.33 20.95
N CYS A 119 -18.65 -2.24 20.32
CA CYS A 119 -17.68 -3.06 21.04
C CYS A 119 -16.56 -2.21 21.68
N ASN A 120 -16.16 -1.12 21.02
CA ASN A 120 -15.16 -0.17 21.52
C ASN A 120 -15.66 0.69 22.69
N GLU A 121 -16.97 0.75 22.93
CA GLU A 121 -17.61 1.49 24.05
C GLU A 121 -17.94 0.55 25.24
N GLY A 122 -17.34 -0.64 25.27
CA GLY A 122 -17.61 -1.67 26.29
C GLY A 122 -18.85 -2.52 26.00
N GLY A 123 -19.38 -2.49 24.77
CA GLY A 123 -20.42 -3.40 24.32
C GLY A 123 -19.88 -4.79 23.95
N CYS A 124 -20.79 -5.77 23.99
CA CYS A 124 -20.69 -7.15 23.46
C CYS A 124 -20.29 -8.29 24.44
N LYS A 125 -21.20 -9.26 24.61
CA LYS A 125 -20.87 -10.64 25.02
C LYS A 125 -21.16 -11.69 23.91
N TYR A 126 -22.22 -11.57 23.09
CA TYR A 126 -22.43 -12.35 21.84
C TYR A 126 -23.43 -11.68 20.86
N TYR A 127 -23.32 -10.37 20.59
CA TYR A 127 -24.05 -9.79 19.44
C TYR A 127 -23.11 -9.67 18.25
N ALA A 128 -22.75 -10.82 17.68
CA ALA A 128 -22.28 -10.90 16.32
C ALA A 128 -23.48 -11.33 15.48
N ILE A 129 -24.23 -10.36 14.95
CA ILE A 129 -25.10 -10.69 13.84
C ILE A 129 -24.15 -11.22 12.75
N SER A 130 -24.31 -12.51 12.41
CA SER A 130 -23.53 -13.18 11.38
C SER A 130 -23.38 -12.26 10.17
N SER A 131 -22.18 -12.19 9.60
CA SER A 131 -21.80 -11.30 8.48
C SER A 131 -22.76 -11.30 7.28
N SER A 132 -23.72 -12.24 7.24
CA SER A 132 -24.83 -12.38 6.30
C SER A 132 -26.08 -11.53 6.61
N ARG A 133 -26.17 -10.83 7.75
CA ARG A 133 -27.36 -10.04 8.16
C ARG A 133 -27.09 -8.54 8.36
N SER A 134 -25.84 -8.09 8.23
CA SER A 134 -25.49 -6.66 8.14
C SER A 134 -25.20 -6.20 6.71
N ALA A 135 -25.39 -7.06 5.72
CA ALA A 135 -25.82 -6.60 4.40
C ALA A 135 -27.30 -6.24 4.58
N VAL A 136 -27.60 -4.95 4.75
CA VAL A 136 -28.98 -4.50 4.60
C VAL A 136 -29.38 -4.84 3.17
N PHE A 137 -30.35 -5.75 3.02
CA PHE A 137 -31.11 -5.94 1.78
C PHE A 137 -31.99 -4.72 1.56
#